data_AF-A0A3D3GCI1-F1
#
_entry.id   AF-A0A3D3GCI1-F1
#
_cell.length_a   1.000
_cell.length_b   1.000
_cell.length_c   1.000
_cell.angle_alpha   90.00
_cell.angle_beta   90.00
_cell.angle_gamma   90.00
#
_symmetry.space_group_name_H-M   'P 1'
#
loop_
_entity.id
_entity.type
_entity.pdbx_description
1 polymer ?
#
loop_
_entity_poly.entity_id
_entity_poly.type
_entity_poly.pdbx_seq_one_letter_code
_entity_poly.pdbx_strand_id
1 'polypeptide(L)' 'MQIPFDREPYIQLLKDKGYSATLTALQNDLLKWEAETFEGPDGYQPQNWEELRKVRAFSREIWDMATLSEKPLL' A
#
# COMPACT_ATOMS: atom_id res chain seq x y z
N MET A 1 -15.72 -9.65 3.94
CA MET A 1 -15.22 -8.97 2.72
C MET A 1 -13.79 -9.42 2.48
N GLN A 2 -13.40 -9.79 1.26
CA GLN A 2 -12.00 -10.11 0.93
C GLN A 2 -11.35 -8.85 0.37
N ILE A 3 -10.15 -8.50 0.83
CA ILE A 3 -9.42 -7.31 0.39
C ILE A 3 -8.75 -7.63 -0.94
N PRO A 4 -9.21 -7.09 -2.09
CA PRO A 4 -8.59 -7.38 -3.37
C PRO A 4 -7.51 -6.33 -3.61
N PHE A 5 -6.30 -6.59 -3.13
CA PHE A 5 -5.20 -5.66 -3.39
C PHE A 5 -4.84 -5.66 -4.88
N ASP A 6 -5.18 -4.56 -5.55
CA ASP A 6 -4.82 -4.27 -6.94
C ASP A 6 -3.74 -3.17 -6.98
N ARG A 7 -2.65 -3.43 -7.69
CA ARG A 7 -1.53 -2.49 -7.83
C ARG A 7 -1.82 -1.40 -8.86
N GLU A 8 -2.68 -1.67 -9.86
CA GLU A 8 -2.84 -0.80 -11.03
C GLU A 8 -3.28 0.64 -10.69
N PRO A 9 -4.25 0.86 -9.78
CA PRO A 9 -4.65 2.22 -9.39
C PRO A 9 -3.50 3.03 -8.79
N TYR A 10 -2.64 2.39 -8.00
CA TYR A 10 -1.49 3.03 -7.37
C TYR A 10 -0.33 3.24 -8.35
N ILE A 11 -0.16 2.36 -9.34
CA ILE A 11 0.78 2.59 -10.45
C ILE A 11 0.35 3.80 -11.27
N GLN A 12 -0.95 3.93 -11.55
CA GLN A 12 -1.47 5.10 -12.26
C GLN A 12 -1.29 6.38 -11.43
N LEU A 13 -1.60 6.32 -10.13
CA LEU A 13 -1.38 7.44 -9.21
C LEU A 13 0.11 7.83 -9.13
N LEU A 14 1.01 6.85 -9.18
CA LEU A 14 2.46 7.08 -9.18
C LEU A 14 2.89 7.87 -10.41
N LYS A 15 2.37 7.54 -11.59
CA LYS A 15 2.63 8.28 -12.84
C LYS A 15 2.07 9.70 -12.81
N ASP A 16 0.89 9.87 -12.22
CA ASP A 16 0.15 11.14 -12.29
C ASP A 16 0.53 12.14 -11.19
N LYS A 17 0.90 11.65 -10.00
CA LYS A 17 1.08 12.45 -8.77
C LYS A 17 2.41 12.22 -8.06
N GLY A 18 3.18 11.21 -8.46
CA GLY A 18 4.49 10.90 -7.88
C GLY A 18 4.44 10.08 -6.58
N TYR A 19 5.64 9.79 -6.06
CA TYR A 19 5.86 8.84 -4.96
C TYR A 19 5.11 9.21 -3.67
N SER A 20 5.25 10.45 -3.20
CA SER A 20 4.69 10.89 -1.90
C SER A 20 3.16 10.79 -1.85
N ALA A 21 2.48 11.26 -2.89
CA ALA A 21 1.02 11.16 -2.99
C ALA A 21 0.55 9.70 -3.03
N THR A 22 1.28 8.85 -3.74
CA THR A 22 0.96 7.41 -3.86
C THR A 22 1.13 6.67 -2.54
N LEU A 23 2.23 6.91 -1.83
CA LEU A 23 2.48 6.34 -0.50
C LEU A 23 1.41 6.77 0.51
N THR A 24 0.99 8.04 0.46
CA THR A 24 -0.08 8.55 1.33
C THR A 24 -1.42 7.87 1.06
N ALA A 25 -1.79 7.71 -0.22
CA ALA A 25 -3.02 7.01 -0.58
C ALA A 25 -3.00 5.55 -0.12
N LEU A 26 -1.89 4.85 -0.38
CA LEU A 26 -1.72 3.45 0.00
C LEU A 26 -1.73 3.26 1.53
N GLN A 27 -1.14 4.19 2.29
CA GLN A 27 -1.20 4.17 3.75
C GLN A 27 -2.64 4.36 4.27
N ASN A 28 -3.42 5.26 3.67
CA ASN A 28 -4.80 5.50 4.09
C ASN A 28 -5.69 4.27 3.84
N ASP A 29 -5.49 3.57 2.73
CA ASP A 29 -6.25 2.35 2.43
C ASP A 29 -5.79 1.18 3.31
N LEU A 30 -4.47 1.05 3.55
CA LEU A 30 -3.92 0.07 4.49
C LEU A 30 -4.54 0.20 5.89
N LEU A 31 -4.67 1.42 6.41
CA LEU A 31 -5.26 1.65 7.74
C LEU A 31 -6.73 1.18 7.82
N LYS A 32 -7.52 1.44 6.77
CA LYS A 32 -8.92 0.97 6.72
C LYS A 32 -8.98 -0.55 6.68
N TRP A 33 -8.15 -1.15 5.84
CA TRP A 33 -8.07 -2.60 5.69
C TRP A 33 -7.57 -3.30 6.95
N GLU A 34 -6.64 -2.70 7.70
CA GLU A 34 -6.20 -3.20 9.00
C GLU A 34 -7.34 -3.14 10.03
N ALA A 35 -8.06 -2.02 10.10
CA ALA A 35 -9.22 -1.89 10.98
C ALA A 35 -10.28 -2.95 10.66
N GLU A 36 -10.60 -3.17 9.38
CA GLU A 36 -11.52 -4.23 8.95
C GLU A 36 -11.01 -5.64 9.27
N THR A 37 -9.69 -5.87 9.18
CA THR A 37 -9.08 -7.18 9.37
C THR A 37 -8.94 -7.58 10.83
N PHE A 38 -8.70 -6.63 11.74
CA PHE A 38 -8.40 -6.92 13.14
C PHE A 38 -9.50 -6.48 14.11
N GLU A 39 -10.20 -5.40 13.78
CA GLU A 39 -11.15 -4.72 14.67
C GLU A 39 -12.58 -4.75 14.11
N GLY A 40 -12.78 -5.35 12.94
CA GLY A 40 -14.09 -5.51 12.31
C GLY A 40 -15.05 -6.39 13.12
N PRO A 41 -16.36 -6.34 12.80
CA PRO A 41 -17.39 -7.10 13.53
C PRO A 41 -17.17 -8.62 13.46
N ASP A 42 -16.49 -9.10 12.41
CA ASP A 42 -16.16 -10.50 12.21
C ASP A 42 -14.85 -10.92 12.92
N GLY A 43 -14.19 -10.02 13.64
CA GLY A 43 -12.90 -10.24 14.29
C GLY A 43 -11.76 -10.51 13.28
N TYR A 44 -10.68 -11.13 13.76
CA TYR A 44 -9.49 -11.38 12.95
C TYR A 44 -9.77 -12.20 11.68
N GLN A 45 -9.47 -11.62 10.51
CA GLN A 45 -9.62 -12.26 9.19
C GLN A 45 -8.25 -12.67 8.61
N PRO A 46 -7.78 -13.92 8.79
CA PRO A 46 -6.45 -14.35 8.35
C PRO A 46 -6.22 -14.27 6.84
N GLN A 47 -7.26 -14.45 6.03
CA GLN A 47 -7.17 -14.28 4.58
C GLN A 47 -6.87 -12.83 4.16
N ASN A 48 -7.30 -11.85 4.96
CA ASN A 48 -7.01 -10.45 4.69
C ASN A 48 -5.58 -10.07 5.10
N TRP A 49 -5.01 -10.75 6.09
CA TRP A 49 -3.62 -10.56 6.49
C TRP A 49 -2.63 -10.81 5.34
N GLU A 50 -2.84 -11.86 4.55
CA GLU A 50 -1.97 -12.14 3.40
C GLU A 50 -2.06 -11.05 2.32
N GLU A 51 -3.23 -10.43 2.15
CA GLU A 51 -3.40 -9.30 1.23
C GLU A 51 -2.73 -8.03 1.78
N LEU A 52 -2.89 -7.73 3.08
CA LEU A 52 -2.19 -6.63 3.76
C LEU A 52 -0.66 -6.75 3.63
N ARG A 53 -0.11 -7.97 3.67
CA ARG A 53 1.32 -8.20 3.43
C ARG A 53 1.75 -7.76 2.03
N LYS A 54 0.93 -8.02 1.00
CA LYS A 54 1.23 -7.59 -0.38
C LYS A 54 1.20 -6.06 -0.51
N VAL A 55 0.25 -5.41 0.16
CA VAL A 55 0.14 -3.93 0.22
C VAL A 55 1.42 -3.33 0.81
N ARG A 56 1.87 -3.85 1.96
CA ARG A 56 3.09 -3.37 2.63
C ARG A 56 4.35 -3.62 1.81
N ALA A 57 4.45 -4.78 1.15
CA ALA A 57 5.55 -5.06 0.23
C ALA A 57 5.60 -4.02 -0.90
N PHE A 58 4.46 -3.72 -1.52
CA PHE A 58 4.38 -2.74 -2.59
C PHE A 58 4.65 -1.30 -2.11
N SER A 59 4.20 -0.93 -0.91
CA SER A 59 4.56 0.34 -0.28
C SER A 59 6.09 0.51 -0.17
N ARG A 60 6.78 -0.57 0.22
CA ARG A 60 8.23 -0.57 0.32
C ARG A 60 8.91 -0.51 -1.05
N GLU A 61 8.40 -1.22 -2.06
CA GLU A 61 8.87 -1.10 -3.44
C GLU A 61 8.82 0.38 -3.91
N ILE A 62 7.71 1.09 -3.65
CA ILE A 62 7.55 2.51 -3.98
C ILE A 62 8.54 3.38 -3.21
N TRP A 63 8.74 3.14 -1.91
CA TRP A 63 9.69 3.87 -1.08
C TRP A 63 11.13 3.70 -1.58
N ASP A 64 11.52 2.46 -1.90
CA ASP A 64 12.87 2.17 -2.40
C ASP A 64 13.10 2.85 -3.75
N MET A 65 12.11 2.88 -4.65
CA MET A 65 12.18 3.64 -5.89
C MET A 65 12.32 5.15 -5.66
N ALA A 66 11.57 5.72 -4.72
CA ALA A 66 11.65 7.13 -4.36
C ALA A 66 13.06 7.50 -3.87
N THR A 67 13.60 6.74 -2.93
CA THR A 67 14.93 6.99 -2.34
C THR A 67 16.08 6.76 -3.33
N LEU A 68 15.95 5.82 -4.27
CA LEU A 68 16.91 5.64 -5.35
C LEU A 68 16.86 6.78 -6.37
N SER A 69 15.69 7.35 -6.64
CA SER A 69 15.53 8.49 -7.56
C SER A 69 16.16 9.78 -7.02
N GLU A 70 16.31 9.90 -5.71
CA GLU A 70 16.87 11.07 -5.03
C GLU A 70 18.39 11.00 -4.83
N LYS A 71 19.05 9.88 -5.17
CA LYS A 71 20.52 9.80 -5.06
C LYS A 71 21.18 10.75 -6.06
N PRO A 72 22.01 11.71 -5.61
CA PRO A 72 22.82 12.50 -6.52
C PRO A 72 23.78 11.55 -7.24
N LEU A 73 23.90 11.69 -8.56
CA LEU A 73 24.98 11.07 -9.33
C LEU A 73 26.29 11.68 -8.80
N LEU A 74 27.03 10.89 -8.02
CA LEU A 74 28.40 11.19 -7.60
C LEU A 74 29.34 11.17 -8.81
#